data_AF-A0A971Y8D9-F1
#
_entry.id   AF-A0A971Y8D9-F1
#
_cell.length_a   1.000
_cell.length_b   1.000
_cell.length_c   1.000
_cell.angle_alpha   90.00
_cell.angle_beta   90.00
_cell.angle_gamma   90.00
#
_symmetry.space_group_name_H-M   'P 1'
#
loop_
_entity.id
_entity.type
_entity.pdbx_description
1 polymer ?
#
loop_
_entity_poly.entity_id
_entity_poly.type
_entity_poly.pdbx_seq_one_letter_code
_entity_poly.pdbx_strand_id
1 'polypeptide(L)' 'MSIIEVVNKLITTIKPVSISVAILAIILHAFKFFKGDGHGKAEAKEAIFWAIVALIIIFSAEHLIEVLRTDMGW' A
#
# COMPACT_ATOMS: atom_id res chain seq x y z
N MET A 1 17.75 -22.02 1.89
CA MET A 1 16.66 -21.03 1.92
C MET A 1 16.10 -20.95 0.53
N SER A 2 14.83 -21.31 0.34
CA SER A 2 14.21 -21.30 -0.99
C SER A 2 13.93 -19.85 -1.43
N ILE A 3 13.81 -19.60 -2.74
CA ILE A 3 13.41 -18.28 -3.27
C ILE A 3 12.08 -17.83 -2.64
N ILE A 4 11.17 -18.78 -2.41
CA ILE A 4 9.86 -18.55 -1.80
C ILE A 4 9.98 -18.07 -0.35
N GLU A 5 10.88 -18.64 0.45
CA GLU A 5 11.14 -18.19 1.81
C GLU A 5 11.71 -16.77 1.87
N VAL A 6 12.59 -16.44 0.92
CA VAL A 6 13.17 -15.09 0.80
C VAL A 6 12.08 -14.08 0.44
N VAL A 7 11.23 -14.40 -0.55
CA VAL A 7 10.12 -13.54 -0.97
C VAL A 7 9.10 -13.37 0.16
N ASN A 8 8.73 -14.44 0.86
CA ASN A 8 7.82 -14.36 2.01
C ASN A 8 8.39 -13.48 3.13
N LYS A 9 9.67 -13.65 3.48
CA LYS A 9 10.34 -12.80 4.47
C LYS A 9 10.32 -11.33 4.03
N LEU A 10 10.70 -11.06 2.78
CA LEU A 10 10.72 -9.72 2.22
C LEU A 10 9.34 -9.04 2.32
N ILE A 11 8.28 -9.75 1.91
CA ILE A 11 6.90 -9.25 1.97
C ILE A 11 6.49 -8.99 3.42
N THR A 12 6.74 -9.91 4.35
CA THR A 12 6.40 -9.71 5.76
C THR A 12 7.14 -8.53 6.41
N THR A 13 8.37 -8.23 5.98
CA THR A 13 9.16 -7.11 6.50
C THR A 13 8.73 -5.77 5.88
N ILE A 14 8.51 -5.72 4.56
CA ILE A 14 8.23 -4.47 3.84
C ILE A 14 6.77 -4.04 4.02
N LYS A 15 5.84 -4.99 4.05
CA LYS A 15 4.39 -4.74 4.16
C LYS A 15 4.01 -3.73 5.26
N PRO A 16 4.35 -3.93 6.55
CA PRO A 16 3.93 -3.01 7.60
C PRO A 16 4.50 -1.60 7.39
N VAL A 17 5.70 -1.49 6.81
CA VAL A 17 6.32 -0.20 6.46
C VAL A 17 5.54 0.47 5.33
N SER A 18 5.25 -0.25 4.24
CA SER A 18 4.50 0.27 3.09
C SER A 18 3.09 0.72 3.47
N ILE A 19 2.38 -0.06 4.29
CA ILE A 19 1.05 0.31 4.80
C ILE A 19 1.14 1.57 5.67
N SER A 20 2.11 1.64 6.58
CA SER A 20 2.30 2.80 7.45
C SER A 20 2.60 4.07 6.66
N VAL A 21 3.47 3.97 5.64
CA VAL A 21 3.79 5.09 4.75
C VAL A 21 2.56 5.54 3.96
N ALA A 22 1.77 4.61 3.42
CA ALA A 22 0.54 4.96 2.69
C ALA A 22 -0.48 5.67 3.60
N ILE A 23 -0.67 5.18 4.84
CA ILE A 23 -1.56 5.83 5.82
C ILE A 23 -1.06 7.23 6.17
N LEU A 24 0.24 7.39 6.44
CA LEU A 24 0.83 8.70 6.72
C LEU A 24 0.68 9.66 5.54
N ALA A 25 0.88 9.18 4.31
CA ALA A 25 0.65 9.97 3.10
C ALA A 25 -0.81 10.44 3.00
N ILE A 26 -1.78 9.56 3.25
CA ILE A 26 -3.21 9.91 3.26
C ILE A 26 -3.48 10.98 4.32
N ILE A 27 -2.98 10.81 5.55
CA ILE A 27 -3.20 11.76 6.64
C ILE A 27 -2.61 13.14 6.32
N LEU A 28 -1.34 13.19 5.88
CA LEU A 28 -0.64 14.43 5.55
C LEU A 28 -1.35 15.18 4.42
N HIS A 29 -1.72 14.47 3.35
CA HIS A 29 -2.41 15.09 2.23
C HIS A 29 -3.87 15.43 2.56
N ALA A 30 -4.54 14.70 3.45
CA ALA A 30 -5.86 15.10 3.94
C ALA A 30 -5.78 16.43 4.69
N PHE A 31 -4.77 16.65 5.54
CA PHE A 31 -4.54 17.95 6.15
C PHE A 31 -4.26 19.05 5.12
N LYS A 32 -3.44 18.76 4.09
CA LYS A 32 -3.18 19.69 2.98
C LYS A 32 -4.45 20.00 2.20
N PHE A 33 -5.34 19.03 2.02
CA PHE A 33 -6.64 19.23 1.36
C PHE A 33 -7.54 20.20 2.13
N PHE A 34 -7.60 20.08 3.46
CA PHE A 34 -8.43 20.98 4.27
C PHE A 34 -7.83 22.38 4.42
N LYS A 35 -6.50 22.52 4.40
CA LYS A 35 -5.80 23.80 4.59
C LYS A 35 -5.35 24.49 3.31
N GLY A 36 -5.36 23.80 2.17
CA GLY A 36 -4.82 24.29 0.91
C GLY A 36 -5.76 25.19 0.12
N ASP A 37 -5.18 26.00 -0.76
CA ASP A 37 -5.89 26.72 -1.80
C ASP A 37 -6.37 25.76 -2.93
N GLY A 38 -6.96 26.30 -4.00
CA GLY A 38 -7.48 25.48 -5.11
C GLY A 38 -6.43 24.54 -5.72
N HIS A 39 -5.17 24.96 -5.78
CA HIS A 39 -4.08 24.15 -6.32
C HIS A 39 -3.61 23.09 -5.32
N GLY A 40 -3.40 23.48 -4.05
CA GLY A 40 -3.02 22.55 -2.97
C GLY A 40 -4.05 21.45 -2.72
N LYS A 41 -5.34 21.72 -2.98
CA LYS A 41 -6.43 20.74 -2.91
C LYS A 41 -6.37 19.70 -4.03
N ALA A 42 -6.00 20.09 -5.25
CA ALA A 42 -5.90 19.18 -6.38
C ALA A 42 -4.75 18.19 -6.20
N GLU A 43 -3.57 18.68 -5.84
CA GLU A 43 -2.40 17.83 -5.53
C GLU A 43 -2.69 16.86 -4.37
N ALA A 44 -3.34 17.36 -3.32
CA ALA A 44 -3.71 16.52 -2.17
C ALA A 44 -4.66 15.38 -2.57
N LYS A 45 -5.66 15.65 -3.43
CA LYS A 45 -6.56 14.62 -3.95
C LYS A 45 -5.82 13.57 -4.75
N GLU A 46 -4.92 13.98 -5.63
CA GLU A 46 -4.13 13.06 -6.45
C GLU A 46 -3.22 12.18 -5.58
N ALA A 47 -2.53 12.76 -4.61
CA ALA A 47 -1.69 12.01 -3.68
C ALA A 47 -2.47 11.01 -2.82
N ILE A 48 -3.65 11.41 -2.31
CA ILE A 48 -4.54 10.51 -1.56
C ILE A 48 -5.01 9.37 -2.46
N PHE A 49 -5.40 9.66 -3.70
CA PHE A 49 -5.84 8.66 -4.67
C PHE A 49 -4.74 7.62 -4.92
N TRP A 50 -3.50 8.05 -5.19
CA TRP A 50 -2.39 7.12 -5.39
C TRP A 50 -2.04 6.31 -4.15
N ALA A 51 -2.15 6.88 -2.96
CA ALA A 51 -1.95 6.14 -1.72
C ALA A 51 -3.03 5.05 -1.52
N ILE A 52 -4.28 5.32 -1.87
CA ILE A 52 -5.37 4.32 -1.87
C ILE A 52 -5.09 3.23 -2.91
N VAL A 53 -4.68 3.59 -4.12
CA VAL A 53 -4.31 2.63 -5.18
C VAL A 53 -3.17 1.72 -4.70
N ALA A 54 -2.14 2.27 -4.07
CA ALA A 54 -1.03 1.50 -3.52
C ALA A 54 -1.50 0.50 -2.45
N LEU A 55 -2.41 0.91 -1.56
CA LEU A 55 -3.01 0.00 -0.57
C LEU A 55 -3.79 -1.13 -1.25
N ILE A 56 -4.61 -0.84 -2.26
CA ILE A 56 -5.35 -1.85 -3.01
C ILE A 56 -4.40 -2.87 -3.64
N ILE A 57 -3.31 -2.41 -4.28
CA ILE A 57 -2.31 -3.30 -4.88
C ILE A 57 -1.68 -4.22 -3.82
N ILE A 58 -1.34 -3.69 -2.65
CA ILE A 58 -0.79 -4.50 -1.53
C ILE A 58 -1.78 -5.57 -1.10
N PHE A 59 -3.06 -5.21 -0.88
CA PHE A 59 -4.10 -6.16 -0.49
C PHE A 59 -4.39 -7.21 -1.59
N SER A 60 -4.42 -6.80 -2.86
CA SER A 60 -4.61 -7.74 -3.98
C SER A 60 -3.44 -8.70 -4.13
N ALA A 61 -2.21 -8.26 -3.93
CA ALA A 61 -1.03 -9.11 -3.96
C ALA A 61 -1.06 -10.15 -2.83
N GLU A 62 -1.53 -9.78 -1.63
CA GLU A 62 -1.70 -10.72 -0.53
C GLU A 62 -2.74 -11.79 -0.83
N HIS A 63 -3.90 -11.36 -1.34
CA HIS A 63 -4.95 -12.30 -1.69
C HIS A 63 -4.47 -13.28 -2.78
N LEU A 64 -3.72 -12.80 -3.77
CA LEU A 64 -3.11 -13.67 -4.78
C LEU A 64 -2.14 -14.67 -4.14
N ILE A 65 -1.25 -14.24 -3.25
CA ILE A 65 -0.30 -15.14 -2.57
C ILE A 65 -1.02 -16.18 -1.71
N GLU A 66 -2.10 -15.78 -1.03
CA GLU A 66 -2.92 -16.68 -0.23
C GLU A 66 -3.60 -17.75 -1.11
N VAL A 67 -4.21 -17.36 -2.23
CA VAL A 67 -4.82 -18.29 -3.20
C VAL A 67 -3.76 -19.24 -3.77
N LEU A 68 -2.57 -18.75 -4.11
CA LEU A 68 -1.48 -19.59 -4.59
C LEU A 68 -1.03 -20.61 -3.54
N ARG A 69 -1.07 -20.24 -2.24
CA ARG A 69 -0.75 -21.13 -1.12
C ARG A 69 -1.84 -22.19 -0.90
N THR A 70 -3.12 -21.79 -0.92
CA THR A 70 -4.24 -22.71 -0.64
C THR A 70 -4.51 -23.68 -1.78
N ASP A 71 -4.48 -23.22 -3.03
CA ASP A 71 -5.01 -23.97 -4.16
C ASP A 71 -3.92 -24.78 -4.89
N MET A 72 -2.66 -24.33 -4.81
CA MET A 72 -1.54 -25.02 -5.46
C MET A 72 -0.69 -25.84 -4.49
N GLY A 73 -0.97 -25.78 -3.19
CA GLY A 73 -0.23 -26.54 -2.16
C GLY A 73 1.22 -26.08 -1.98
N TRP A 74 1.49 -24.79 -2.20
CA TRP A 74 2.81 -24.15 -2.05
C TRP A 74 3.07 -23.66 -0.63
#